data_AF-M6GCZ4-F1
#
_entry.id   AF-M6GCZ4-F1
#
_cell.length_a   1.000
_cell.length_b   1.000
_cell.length_c   1.000
_cell.angle_alpha   90.00
_cell.angle_beta   90.00
_cell.angle_gamma   90.00
#
_symmetry.space_group_name_H-M   'P 1'
#
loop_
_entity.id
_entity.type
_entity.pdbx_description
1 polymer ?
#
loop_
_entity_poly.entity_id
_entity_poly.type
_entity_poly.pdbx_seq_one_letter_code
_entity_poly.pdbx_strand_id
1 'polypeptide(L)'
;MQSWTCALGKTDIIGWCDAKELLNAELNWYGFREVLHRVYYADRKTYRAAGNAGASLWNFIRNMKKDDYVLIPSIILIFILLKLFPMT
;
A
#
# COMPACT_ATOMS: atom_id res chain seq x y z
N MET A 1 -7.30 -6.49 14.94
CA MET A 1 -5.98 -6.35 14.28
C MET A 1 -6.13 -6.96 12.89
N GLN A 2 -6.30 -6.14 11.85
CA GLN A 2 -6.58 -6.63 10.49
C GLN A 2 -5.26 -7.06 9.84
N SER A 3 -5.03 -8.36 9.67
CA SER A 3 -3.89 -8.87 8.93
C SER A 3 -4.22 -8.89 7.43
N TRP A 4 -3.64 -7.96 6.68
CA TRP A 4 -3.68 -7.99 5.22
C TRP A 4 -2.61 -8.98 4.77
N THR A 5 -2.98 -10.24 4.60
CA THR A 5 -2.12 -11.19 3.91
C THR A 5 -2.01 -10.72 2.46
N CYS A 6 -0.82 -10.86 1.86
CA CYS A 6 -0.61 -10.77 0.42
C CYS A 6 -1.45 -11.88 -0.26
N ALA A 7 -2.76 -11.68 -0.32
CA ALA A 7 -3.73 -12.63 -0.80
C ALA A 7 -3.77 -12.51 -2.32
N LEU A 8 -2.72 -13.06 -2.94
CA LEU A 8 -2.57 -13.50 -4.32
C LEU A 8 -1.06 -13.61 -4.50
N GLY A 9 -0.54 -14.83 -4.60
CA GLY A 9 0.89 -15.15 -4.65
C GLY A 9 1.70 -14.56 -5.82
N LYS A 10 1.30 -13.42 -6.40
CA LYS A 10 2.07 -12.57 -7.31
C LYS A 10 1.36 -11.26 -7.73
N THR A 11 0.41 -10.73 -6.97
CA THR A 11 -0.15 -9.40 -7.28
C THR A 11 -0.14 -8.52 -6.06
N ASP A 12 0.94 -7.75 -6.04
CA ASP A 12 1.34 -6.78 -5.06
C ASP A 12 0.26 -5.73 -4.88
N ILE A 13 0.10 -5.21 -3.67
CA ILE A 13 -0.47 -3.87 -3.48
C ILE A 13 0.59 -2.91 -4.05
N ILE A 14 0.66 -2.81 -5.37
CA ILE A 14 1.42 -1.83 -6.14
C ILE A 14 2.92 -1.81 -5.74
N GLY A 15 3.59 -2.96 -5.59
CA GLY A 15 5.05 -2.99 -5.40
C GLY A 15 5.60 -2.53 -4.05
N TRP A 16 4.77 -2.44 -2.99
CA TRP A 16 5.20 -1.97 -1.65
C TRP A 16 5.18 -3.06 -0.55
N CYS A 17 5.32 -4.34 -0.90
CA CYS A 17 5.15 -5.51 -0.04
C CYS A 17 6.05 -5.59 1.21
N ASP A 18 7.28 -5.08 1.14
CA ASP A 18 8.24 -5.08 2.25
C ASP A 18 7.90 -4.06 3.36
N ALA A 19 6.99 -3.12 3.10
CA ALA A 19 6.60 -2.07 4.05
C ALA A 19 5.28 -2.42 4.78
N LYS A 20 5.25 -3.57 5.46
CA LYS A 20 4.07 -4.07 6.21
C LYS A 20 3.55 -3.08 7.26
N GLU A 21 4.43 -2.25 7.81
CA GLU A 21 4.10 -1.23 8.81
C GLU A 21 3.16 -0.14 8.28
N LEU A 22 3.05 0.06 6.95
CA LEU A 22 2.14 1.05 6.36
C LEU A 22 0.67 0.81 6.70
N LEU A 23 0.32 -0.41 7.08
CA LEU A 23 -1.03 -0.81 7.47
C LEU A 23 -1.36 -0.43 8.93
N ASN A 24 -0.38 0.01 9.72
CA ASN A 24 -0.64 0.50 11.06
C ASN A 24 -1.53 1.75 10.99
N ALA A 25 -2.74 1.67 11.55
CA ALA A 25 -3.74 2.74 11.55
C ALA A 25 -3.29 3.99 12.34
N GLU A 26 -2.36 3.83 13.28
CA GLU A 26 -1.90 4.90 14.16
C GLU A 26 -0.81 5.78 13.54
N LEU A 27 -0.20 5.37 12.42
CA LEU A 27 0.78 6.19 11.73
C LEU A 27 0.09 7.44 11.18
N ASN A 28 0.61 8.62 11.55
CA ASN A 28 0.33 9.86 10.84
C ASN A 28 1.09 9.90 9.49
N TRP A 29 0.83 10.92 8.68
CA TRP A 29 1.47 11.06 7.36
C TRP A 29 3.01 11.02 7.43
N TYR A 30 3.61 11.62 8.46
CA TYR A 30 5.06 11.66 8.60
C TYR A 30 5.65 10.28 8.89
N GLY A 31 5.07 9.53 9.82
CA GLY A 31 5.49 8.16 10.12
C GLY A 31 5.28 7.22 8.93
N PHE A 32 4.19 7.38 8.19
CA PHE A 32 3.97 6.61 6.97
C PHE A 32 5.04 6.88 5.90
N ARG A 33 5.36 8.16 5.68
CA ARG A 33 6.41 8.57 4.74
C ARG A 33 7.79 8.09 5.20
N GLU A 34 8.04 8.06 6.50
CA GLU A 34 9.28 7.52 7.07
C GLU A 34 9.44 6.03 6.80
N VAL A 35 8.38 5.23 7.01
CA VAL A 35 8.38 3.80 6.66
C VAL A 35 8.71 3.60 5.19
N LEU A 36 8.05 4.33 4.27
CA LEU A 36 8.36 4.26 2.84
C LEU A 36 9.80 4.62 2.53
N HIS A 37 10.30 5.68 3.17
CA HIS A 37 11.67 6.13 2.95
C HIS A 37 12.68 5.08 3.42
N ARG A 38 12.50 4.55 4.62
CA ARG A 38 13.37 3.54 5.21
C ARG A 38 13.39 2.23 4.41
N VAL A 39 12.25 1.80 3.88
CA VAL A 39 12.14 0.49 3.21
C VAL A 39 12.60 0.57 1.74
N TYR A 40 12.23 1.63 1.01
CA TYR A 40 12.42 1.68 -0.45
C TYR A 40 13.29 2.81 -0.97
N TYR A 41 13.57 3.81 -0.14
CA TYR A 41 14.34 4.99 -0.54
C TYR A 41 15.46 5.31 0.45
N ALA A 42 16.01 4.29 1.12
CA ALA A 42 17.02 4.45 2.16
C ALA A 42 18.31 5.10 1.62
N ASP A 43 18.57 4.94 0.33
CA ASP A 43 19.69 5.56 -0.40
C ASP A 43 19.48 7.06 -0.65
N ARG A 44 18.26 7.57 -0.49
CA ARG A 44 17.92 8.98 -0.72
C ARG A 44 18.18 9.79 0.54
N LYS A 45 18.78 10.97 0.37
CA LYS A 45 19.05 11.90 1.47
C LYS A 45 17.79 12.64 1.97
N THR A 46 16.70 12.63 1.20
CA THR A 46 15.51 13.43 1.47
C THR A 46 14.24 12.61 1.25
N TYR A 47 13.20 12.97 2.00
CA TYR A 47 11.88 12.35 1.91
C TYR A 47 11.07 12.70 0.66
N ARG A 48 11.65 13.41 -0.33
CA ARG A 48 10.91 13.86 -1.52
C ARG A 48 10.39 12.69 -2.35
N ALA A 49 11.23 11.68 -2.60
CA ALA A 49 10.83 10.50 -3.37
C ALA A 49 9.74 9.68 -2.65
N ALA A 50 9.96 9.41 -1.35
CA ALA A 50 8.99 8.72 -0.50
C ALA A 50 7.65 9.47 -0.39
N GLY A 51 7.69 10.82 -0.30
CA GLY A 51 6.49 11.65 -0.26
C GLY A 51 5.70 11.59 -1.57
N ASN A 52 6.37 11.69 -2.71
CA ASN A 52 5.72 11.60 -4.02
C ASN A 52 5.06 10.23 -4.23
N ALA A 53 5.76 9.14 -3.91
CA ALA A 53 5.22 7.80 -4.03
C ALA A 53 4.10 7.52 -3.02
N GLY A 54 4.25 8.02 -1.79
CA GLY A 54 3.34 7.74 -0.68
C GLY A 54 2.04 8.53 -0.70
N ALA A 55 1.95 9.67 -1.40
CA ALA A 55 0.80 10.57 -1.29
C ALA A 55 -0.52 9.91 -1.74
N SER A 56 -0.53 9.29 -2.92
CA SER A 56 -1.71 8.57 -3.41
C SER A 56 -1.98 7.29 -2.60
N LEU A 57 -0.91 6.60 -2.19
CA LEU A 57 -1.02 5.36 -1.42
C LEU A 57 -1.59 5.60 -0.02
N TRP A 58 -1.22 6.70 0.63
CA TRP A 58 -1.75 7.11 1.93
C TRP A 58 -3.26 7.28 1.86
N ASN A 59 -3.75 8.06 0.90
CA ASN A 59 -5.18 8.27 0.75
C ASN A 59 -5.91 6.96 0.42
N PHE A 60 -5.30 6.11 -0.41
CA PHE A 60 -5.85 4.81 -0.75
C PHE A 60 -5.99 3.91 0.48
N ILE A 61 -4.93 3.69 1.25
CA ILE A 61 -4.96 2.82 2.44
C ILE A 61 -5.87 3.37 3.53
N ARG A 62 -5.88 4.69 3.74
CA ARG A 62 -6.63 5.32 4.85
C ARG A 62 -8.12 5.45 4.59
N ASN A 63 -8.52 5.62 3.33
CA ASN A 63 -9.92 5.85 2.99
C ASN A 63 -10.60 4.62 2.38
N MET A 64 -9.86 3.56 2.07
CA MET A 64 -10.43 2.30 1.60
C MET A 64 -11.31 1.67 2.68
N LYS A 65 -12.54 1.36 2.30
CA LYS A 65 -13.51 0.69 3.14
C LYS A 65 -13.60 -0.79 2.79
N LYS A 66 -14.11 -1.54 3.75
CA LYS A 66 -14.58 -2.90 3.49
C LYS A 66 -15.63 -2.85 2.36
N ASP A 67 -15.57 -3.84 1.47
CA ASP A 67 -16.42 -3.95 0.27
C ASP A 67 -16.14 -2.95 -0.87
N ASP A 68 -15.15 -2.05 -0.72
CA ASP A 68 -14.64 -1.29 -1.86
C ASP A 68 -13.96 -2.22 -2.88
N TYR A 69 -14.08 -1.86 -4.15
CA TYR A 69 -13.42 -2.55 -5.25
C TYR A 69 -12.09 -1.87 -5.59
N VAL A 70 -11.04 -2.66 -5.73
CA VAL A 70 -9.73 -2.18 -6.16
C VAL A 70 -9.48 -2.61 -7.59
N LEU A 71 -9.11 -1.64 -8.44
CA LEU A 71 -8.67 -1.89 -9.79
C LEU A 71 -7.15 -2.09 -9.79
N ILE A 72 -6.70 -3.30 -10.10
CA ILE A 72 -5.28 -3.59 -10.23
C ILE A 72 -4.94 -3.71 -11.72
N PRO A 73 -3.98 -2.91 -12.24
CA PRO A 73 -3.49 -3.10 -13.59
C PRO A 73 -2.82 -4.47 -13.69
N SER A 74 -3.29 -5.33 -14.59
CA SER A 74 -2.52 -6.53 -14.95
C SER A 74 -1.56 -6.22 -16.10
N ILE A 75 -0.47 -6.99 -16.14
CA ILE A 75 0.56 -6.92 -17.19
C ILE A 75 -0.04 -7.12 -18.61
N ILE A 76 -1.24 -7.68 -18.73
CA ILE A 76 -1.90 -8.03 -20.01
C ILE A 76 -2.99 -7.02 -20.40
N LEU A 77 -2.96 -5.78 -19.88
CA LEU A 77 -3.97 -4.76 -20.21
C LEU A 77 -5.40 -5.16 -19.83
N ILE A 78 -5.56 -6.11 -18.90
CA ILE A 78 -6.85 -6.47 -18.30
C ILE A 78 -6.88 -5.85 -16.91
N PHE A 79 -7.93 -5.12 -16.58
CA PHE A 79 -8.14 -4.68 -15.20
C PHE A 79 -8.86 -5.78 -14.43
N ILE A 80 -8.26 -6.23 -13.33
CA ILE A 80 -8.89 -7.21 -12.45
C ILE A 80 -9.61 -6.44 -11.34
N LEU A 81 -10.90 -6.69 -11.24
CA LEU A 81 -11.75 -6.23 -10.13
C LEU A 81 -11.61 -7.23 -8.99
N LEU A 82 -10.96 -6.83 -7.91
CA LEU A 82 -10.88 -7.63 -6.68
C LEU A 82 -11.84 -7.06 -5.64
N LYS A 83 -12.69 -7.93 -5.11
CA LYS A 83 -13.51 -7.63 -3.93
C LYS A 83 -12.74 -8.05 -2.69
N LEU A 84 -12.57 -7.11 -1.76
CA LEU A 84 -11.88 -7.38 -0.50
C LEU A 84 -12.82 -8.12 0.46
N PHE A 85 -12.51 -9.38 0.75
CA PHE A 85 -13.25 -10.17 1.73
C PHE A 85 -12.57 -10.09 3.11
N PRO A 86 -13.36 -10.03 4.20
CA PRO A 86 -12.81 -10.17 5.55
C PRO A 86 -12.31 -11.62 5.73
N MET A 87 -11.07 -11.81 6.14
CA MET A 87 -10.67 -13.07 6.77
C MET A 87 -11.10 -13.04 8.23
N THR A 88 -11.95 -14.01 8.60
CA THR A 88 -12.36 -14.32 9.97
C THR A 88 -11.20 -14.87 10.78
#